data_AF-A0A6D2KBR1-F1
#
_entry.id   AF-A0A6D2KBR1-F1
#
_cell.length_a   1.000
_cell.length_b   1.000
_cell.length_c   1.000
_cell.angle_alpha   90.00
_cell.angle_beta   90.00
_cell.angle_gamma   90.00
#
_symmetry.space_group_name_H-M   'P 1'
#
loop_
_entity.id
_entity.type
_entity.pdbx_description
1 polymer ?
#
loop_
_entity_poly.entity_id
_entity_poly.type
_entity_poly.pdbx_seq_one_letter_code
_entity_poly.pdbx_strand_id
1 'polypeptide(L)'
;MAILIYLFWFSFLTFFSFIFLKKNRNPKSKLQPPPGPPSFPIIGNLHLLQGLPYRCFHQLSLKYGPVMLLRLGFVPTVVVSSREAAEEVLKTNDLETCSRPTFAGPDKLLNGSIDITFAQYNESWKENRKVAMMELLNIKKVQSFRYIREEEMDFLVKKVSESALQQSPVDLTKTFFFITASIMCRSALGQNLHEREDKIEELVIETALTLDCFRFSDSFPCRLGWFLDWLFQMNKRLNKVCKKLDAFCQLVIDEHLKPDGKKTRDPPAHIVAGLFNMIEKHGHRDSSKRNMDQIKAVLVVKPYIIIYDLFLGGIDNGAITLIWVMAELMRNPRVMRKAQDEIRTILGSKRERITEEDIDKVEYVKLIIKESFRLHPPLPLLVRKTRSHVKIQGYDIPPDTSIMINIWKIARDPKHWESPEDFIPERFIDSSIYYKGQNFELLPFGSGRRICPGIAMAIPILELGLLNLLYFFDWRLPDGMIDQGVDMEENGTISVGKKRPLLLVPRIWTIIQGYDVPAKTQIFINAYAIARDPKYWEKPDEFNPDRFLDCSIDYKGLKFELIPFGSGRRICPGMATAISIMELGLLNLLYFFDWGLPEKDEGEEILTGNEDAL
;
A
#
# COMPACT_ATOMS: atom_id res chain seq x y z
N MET A 1 -25.39 21.99 51.75
CA MET A 1 -25.07 20.80 50.92
C MET A 1 -24.07 21.12 49.80
N ALA A 2 -24.37 22.00 48.84
CA ALA A 2 -23.44 22.32 47.74
C ALA A 2 -22.06 22.85 48.21
N ILE A 3 -22.03 23.76 49.19
CA ILE A 3 -20.78 24.34 49.73
C ILE A 3 -19.89 23.27 50.40
N LEU A 4 -20.49 22.29 51.08
CA LEU A 4 -19.77 21.17 51.69
C LEU A 4 -19.17 20.23 50.64
N ILE A 5 -19.85 20.04 49.51
CA ILE A 5 -19.33 19.27 48.38
C ILE A 5 -18.14 19.99 47.73
N TYR A 6 -18.22 21.31 47.52
CA TYR A 6 -17.10 22.09 46.99
C TYR A 6 -15.90 22.12 47.94
N LEU A 7 -16.13 22.26 49.25
CA LEU A 7 -15.07 22.20 50.26
C LEU A 7 -14.44 20.81 50.36
N PHE A 8 -15.23 19.74 50.18
CA PHE A 8 -14.72 18.37 50.12
C PHE A 8 -13.87 18.14 48.88
N TRP A 9 -14.29 18.60 47.70
CA TRP A 9 -13.48 18.50 46.48
C TRP A 9 -12.22 19.35 46.55
N PHE A 10 -12.29 20.55 47.14
CA PHE A 10 -11.13 21.42 47.34
C PHE A 10 -10.14 20.85 48.35
N SER A 11 -10.62 20.30 49.48
CA SER A 11 -9.77 19.62 50.47
C SER A 11 -9.17 18.33 49.91
N PHE A 12 -9.92 17.59 49.10
CA PHE A 12 -9.44 16.39 48.42
C PHE A 12 -8.36 16.71 47.38
N LEU A 13 -8.55 17.75 46.56
CA LEU A 13 -7.56 18.24 45.58
C LEU A 13 -6.29 18.77 46.26
N THR A 14 -6.42 19.54 47.34
CA THR A 14 -5.28 20.08 48.08
C THR A 14 -4.53 18.99 48.85
N PHE A 15 -5.22 18.02 49.44
CA PHE A 15 -4.60 16.87 50.11
C PHE A 15 -3.85 15.95 49.13
N PHE A 16 -4.43 15.67 47.95
CA PHE A 16 -3.74 14.93 46.90
C PHE A 16 -2.53 15.69 46.34
N SER A 17 -2.66 17.01 46.16
CA SER A 17 -1.55 17.88 45.76
C SER A 17 -0.40 17.85 46.80
N PHE A 18 -0.73 17.90 48.09
CA PHE A 18 0.25 17.87 49.18
C PHE A 18 0.95 16.51 49.33
N ILE A 19 0.23 15.40 49.15
CA ILE A 19 0.83 14.05 49.13
C ILE A 19 1.74 13.88 47.91
N PHE A 20 1.37 14.42 46.75
CA PHE A 20 2.23 14.40 45.55
C PHE A 20 3.48 15.26 45.71
N LEU A 21 3.37 16.44 46.34
CA LEU A 21 4.50 17.31 46.67
C LEU A 21 5.46 16.66 47.67
N LYS A 22 4.95 15.87 48.63
CA LYS A 22 5.78 15.14 49.60
C LYS A 22 6.43 13.86 49.05
N LYS A 23 5.80 13.17 48.08
CA LYS A 23 6.33 11.92 47.50
C LYS A 23 7.51 12.12 46.53
N ASN A 24 7.88 13.37 46.24
CA ASN A 24 8.98 13.72 45.34
C ASN A 24 10.34 13.97 46.03
N ARG A 25 10.47 13.62 47.31
CA ARG A 25 11.77 13.60 48.02
C ARG A 25 12.25 12.17 48.25
N ASN A 26 12.60 11.48 47.17
CA ASN A 26 13.55 10.37 47.26
C ASN A 26 14.99 10.93 47.20
N PRO A 27 15.95 10.32 47.91
CA PRO A 27 17.32 10.81 47.99
C PRO A 27 17.96 10.86 46.61
N LYS A 28 18.77 11.90 46.35
CA LYS A 28 19.50 12.17 45.11
C LYS A 28 20.37 10.97 44.70
N SER A 29 19.81 10.06 43.92
CA SER A 29 20.61 9.28 42.97
C SER A 29 21.04 10.22 41.84
N LYS A 30 22.32 10.20 41.44
CA LYS A 30 22.91 11.04 40.37
C LYS A 30 22.41 10.64 38.96
N LEU A 31 21.16 10.25 38.81
CA LEU A 31 20.59 9.93 37.50
C LEU A 31 20.38 11.23 36.72
N GLN A 32 20.81 11.23 35.46
CA GLN A 32 20.63 12.34 34.52
C GLN A 32 19.44 12.01 33.60
N PRO A 33 18.19 12.37 33.97
CA PRO A 33 17.05 12.11 33.10
C PRO A 33 17.14 12.98 31.83
N PRO A 34 16.52 12.54 30.72
CA PRO A 34 16.38 13.39 29.54
C PRO A 34 15.63 14.69 29.88
N PRO A 35 15.92 15.80 29.17
CA PRO A 35 15.17 17.04 29.30
C PRO A 35 13.70 16.85 28.88
N GLY A 36 12.80 17.71 29.36
CA GLY A 36 11.40 17.62 28.97
C GLY A 36 10.55 18.79 29.45
N PRO A 37 9.35 18.98 28.87
CA PRO A 37 8.40 19.99 29.31
C PRO A 37 7.89 19.72 30.73
N PRO A 38 7.64 20.78 31.53
CA PRO A 38 6.99 20.63 32.84
C PRO A 38 5.67 19.84 32.73
N SER A 39 5.49 18.84 33.59
CA SER A 39 4.30 18.00 33.60
C SER A 39 3.24 18.55 34.56
N PHE A 40 1.97 18.56 34.15
CA PHE A 40 0.87 18.88 35.06
C PHE A 40 0.55 17.71 36.00
N PRO A 41 -0.01 17.97 37.20
CA PRO A 41 -0.52 16.92 38.06
C PRO A 41 -1.54 16.06 37.32
N ILE A 42 -1.51 14.75 37.59
CA ILE A 42 -2.39 13.72 37.03
C ILE A 42 -2.17 13.48 35.52
N ILE A 43 -2.49 14.44 34.66
CA ILE A 43 -2.49 14.28 33.20
C ILE A 43 -1.09 14.33 32.56
N GLY A 44 -0.10 14.82 33.30
CA GLY A 44 1.26 14.96 32.81
C GLY A 44 1.34 15.93 31.62
N ASN A 45 1.86 15.44 30.50
CA ASN A 45 2.08 16.16 29.25
C ASN A 45 1.02 15.85 28.18
N LEU A 46 -0.06 15.13 28.50
CA LEU A 46 -1.13 14.80 27.53
C LEU A 46 -1.76 16.04 26.88
N HIS A 47 -1.82 17.17 27.60
CA HIS A 47 -2.34 18.44 27.09
C HIS A 47 -1.54 19.02 25.91
N LEU A 48 -0.32 18.54 25.68
CA LEU A 48 0.54 18.93 24.55
C LEU A 48 0.27 18.11 23.29
N LEU A 49 -0.55 17.06 23.36
CA LEU A 49 -0.85 16.15 22.24
C LEU A 49 -2.17 16.52 21.56
N GLN A 50 -2.17 17.65 20.85
CA GLN A 50 -3.31 18.09 20.05
C GLN A 50 -3.11 17.66 18.59
N GLY A 51 -3.92 16.70 18.12
CA GLY A 51 -3.81 16.15 16.77
C GLY A 51 -2.85 14.96 16.69
N LEU A 52 -2.01 14.91 15.65
CA LEU A 52 -1.14 13.76 15.35
C LEU A 52 0.07 13.71 16.32
N PRO A 53 0.24 12.63 17.12
CA PRO A 53 1.27 12.59 18.15
C PRO A 53 2.70 12.79 17.63
N TYR A 54 3.04 12.21 16.47
CA TYR A 54 4.39 12.31 15.91
C TYR A 54 4.77 13.74 15.49
N ARG A 55 3.80 14.56 15.05
CA ARG A 55 4.01 15.99 14.75
C ARG A 55 4.19 16.79 16.03
N CYS A 56 3.39 16.52 17.06
CA CYS A 56 3.53 17.16 18.38
C CYS A 56 4.92 16.84 18.97
N PHE A 57 5.34 15.58 18.91
CA PHE A 57 6.67 15.16 19.35
C PHE A 57 7.79 15.79 18.55
N HIS A 58 7.63 15.97 17.24
CA HIS A 58 8.58 16.72 16.43
C HIS A 58 8.72 18.16 16.94
N GLN A 59 7.62 18.90 17.13
CA GLN A 59 7.65 20.27 17.63
C GLN A 59 8.33 20.37 19.01
N LEU A 60 8.03 19.44 19.92
CA LEU A 60 8.68 19.39 21.23
C LEU A 60 10.18 19.04 21.11
N SER A 61 10.57 18.17 20.19
CA SER A 61 11.98 17.81 19.97
C SER A 61 12.83 19.00 19.50
N LEU A 62 12.25 19.96 18.78
CA LEU A 62 12.94 21.20 18.39
C LEU A 62 13.31 22.07 19.60
N LYS A 63 12.55 21.98 20.70
CA LYS A 63 12.75 22.77 21.92
C LYS A 63 13.57 22.05 22.98
N TYR A 64 13.31 20.76 23.19
CA TYR A 64 13.91 19.96 24.28
C TYR A 64 15.06 19.07 23.83
N GLY A 65 15.27 18.93 22.51
CA GLY A 65 16.34 18.12 21.94
C GLY A 65 15.88 16.75 21.46
N PRO A 66 16.83 15.95 20.92
CA PRO A 66 16.54 14.70 20.21
C PRO A 66 16.10 13.54 21.13
N VAL A 67 16.41 13.62 22.42
CA VAL A 67 15.95 12.65 23.43
C VAL A 67 15.29 13.45 24.54
N MET A 68 13.99 13.23 24.75
CA MET A 68 13.21 13.97 25.73
C MET A 68 12.30 13.07 26.56
N LEU A 69 12.05 13.46 27.80
CA LEU A 69 11.17 12.76 28.72
C LEU A 69 9.79 13.44 28.77
N LEU A 70 8.75 12.65 28.55
CA LEU A 70 7.35 13.02 28.69
C LEU A 70 6.68 12.12 29.73
N ARG A 71 5.61 12.63 30.32
CA ARG A 71 4.72 11.86 31.19
C ARG A 71 3.32 11.82 30.57
N LEU A 72 2.94 10.69 29.99
CA LEU A 72 1.62 10.52 29.38
C LEU A 72 0.66 9.94 30.44
N GLY A 73 -0.07 10.83 31.14
CA GLY A 73 -0.78 10.45 32.35
C GLY A 73 0.18 10.01 33.45
N PHE A 74 0.16 8.72 33.80
CA PHE A 74 1.08 8.12 34.77
C PHE A 74 2.26 7.39 34.13
N VAL A 75 2.28 7.26 32.80
CA VAL A 75 3.28 6.48 32.07
C VAL A 75 4.48 7.34 31.68
N PRO A 76 5.70 7.05 32.18
CA PRO A 76 6.91 7.71 31.71
C PRO A 76 7.24 7.26 30.29
N THR A 77 7.45 8.23 29.40
CA THR A 77 7.69 7.98 27.97
C THR A 77 8.87 8.82 27.51
N VAL A 78 9.92 8.18 27.01
CA VAL A 78 11.04 8.84 26.35
C VAL A 78 10.76 8.90 24.86
N VAL A 79 10.86 10.08 24.27
CA VAL A 79 10.75 10.28 22.83
C VAL A 79 12.14 10.44 22.24
N VAL A 80 12.41 9.67 21.19
CA VAL A 80 13.67 9.66 20.45
C VAL A 80 13.44 10.17 19.04
N SER A 81 14.19 11.18 18.63
CA SER A 81 14.01 11.91 17.37
C SER A 81 15.34 12.19 16.67
N SER A 82 16.38 11.36 16.81
CA SER A 82 17.58 11.46 15.96
C SER A 82 18.04 10.08 15.50
N ARG A 83 18.82 10.06 14.41
CA ARG A 83 19.44 8.84 13.87
C ARG A 83 20.27 8.13 14.93
N GLU A 84 21.16 8.85 15.61
CA GLU A 84 22.12 8.30 16.56
C GLU A 84 21.42 7.69 17.77
N ALA A 85 20.42 8.39 18.30
CA ALA A 85 19.63 7.90 19.42
C ALA A 85 18.76 6.70 19.02
N ALA A 86 18.22 6.68 17.80
CA ALA A 86 17.49 5.53 17.29
C ALA A 86 18.40 4.31 17.10
N GLU A 87 19.64 4.50 16.62
CA GLU A 87 20.65 3.43 16.53
C GLU A 87 21.00 2.88 17.93
N GLU A 88 21.18 3.76 18.92
CA GLU A 88 21.44 3.32 20.30
C GLU A 88 20.28 2.51 20.89
N VAL A 89 19.03 2.89 20.62
CA VAL A 89 17.85 2.13 21.07
C VAL A 89 17.78 0.78 20.34
N LEU A 90 17.82 0.80 19.01
CA LEU A 90 17.39 -0.33 18.17
C LEU A 90 18.50 -1.32 17.84
N LYS A 91 19.77 -0.97 18.08
CA LYS A 91 20.93 -1.80 17.76
C LYS A 91 21.86 -1.94 18.97
N THR A 92 22.39 -0.84 19.49
CA THR A 92 23.39 -0.90 20.59
C THR A 92 22.80 -1.49 21.87
N ASN A 93 21.60 -1.04 22.25
CA ASN A 93 20.89 -1.48 23.46
C ASN A 93 19.58 -2.22 23.11
N ASP A 94 19.55 -2.95 21.98
CA ASP A 94 18.34 -3.62 21.52
C ASP A 94 17.82 -4.63 22.54
N LEU A 95 18.70 -5.39 23.22
CA LEU A 95 18.26 -6.40 24.19
C LEU A 95 17.54 -5.77 25.40
N GLU A 96 18.00 -4.60 25.81
CA GLU A 96 17.52 -3.81 26.95
C GLU A 96 16.25 -3.04 26.59
N THR A 97 16.02 -2.72 25.31
CA THR A 97 14.87 -1.89 24.87
C THR A 97 13.84 -2.63 24.02
N CYS A 98 14.08 -3.87 23.59
CA CYS A 98 13.20 -4.60 22.68
C CYS A 98 11.86 -5.12 23.27
N SER A 99 11.49 -4.76 24.49
CA SER A 99 10.14 -5.10 25.00
C SER A 99 9.08 -4.15 24.44
N ARG A 100 7.80 -4.45 24.71
CA ARG A 100 6.65 -3.64 24.31
C ARG A 100 5.88 -3.19 25.56
N PRO A 101 5.31 -1.97 25.57
CA PRO A 101 4.29 -1.61 26.55
C PRO A 101 3.00 -2.37 26.26
N THR A 102 2.24 -2.65 27.31
CA THR A 102 0.92 -3.29 27.18
C THR A 102 -0.13 -2.21 26.93
N PHE A 103 -0.88 -2.36 25.84
CA PHE A 103 -1.98 -1.49 25.48
C PHE A 103 -3.30 -2.25 25.60
N ALA A 104 -4.33 -1.66 26.21
CA ALA A 104 -5.58 -2.33 26.54
C ALA A 104 -6.35 -2.84 25.30
N GLY A 105 -6.19 -2.20 24.14
CA GLY A 105 -6.79 -2.64 22.87
C GLY A 105 -6.20 -3.97 22.38
N PRO A 106 -4.91 -3.98 21.99
CA PRO A 106 -4.20 -5.19 21.61
C PRO A 106 -4.24 -6.29 22.67
N ASP A 107 -4.11 -5.94 23.96
CA ASP A 107 -4.16 -6.91 25.06
C ASP A 107 -5.49 -7.68 25.06
N LYS A 108 -6.60 -6.98 24.88
CA LYS A 108 -7.91 -7.61 24.80
C LYS A 108 -8.14 -8.39 23.51
N LEU A 109 -7.74 -7.84 22.36
CA LEU A 109 -7.95 -8.49 21.06
C LEU A 109 -7.10 -9.76 20.92
N LEU A 110 -5.86 -9.74 21.42
CA LEU A 110 -4.86 -10.78 21.24
C LEU A 110 -4.69 -11.62 22.51
N ASN A 111 -5.72 -11.67 23.35
CA ASN A 111 -5.83 -12.52 24.53
C ASN A 111 -4.61 -12.45 25.47
N GLY A 112 -4.27 -11.24 25.92
CA GLY A 112 -3.13 -10.93 26.78
C GLY A 112 -1.85 -10.54 26.03
N SER A 113 -1.97 -10.11 24.75
CA SER A 113 -0.83 -9.78 23.89
C SER A 113 0.25 -10.86 23.89
N ILE A 114 -0.12 -12.10 23.57
CA ILE A 114 0.81 -13.23 23.43
C ILE A 114 1.33 -13.42 21.98
N ASP A 115 1.02 -12.45 21.14
CA ASP A 115 1.26 -12.38 19.70
C ASP A 115 2.71 -11.97 19.35
N ILE A 116 3.09 -11.93 18.06
CA ILE A 116 4.48 -11.59 17.69
C ILE A 116 4.76 -10.08 17.62
N THR A 117 3.71 -9.25 17.67
CA THR A 117 3.75 -7.80 17.42
C THR A 117 3.80 -6.98 18.73
N PHE A 118 2.87 -7.25 19.65
CA PHE A 118 2.62 -6.51 20.89
C PHE A 118 3.14 -7.23 22.15
N ALA A 119 3.46 -8.53 22.08
CA ALA A 119 3.96 -9.24 23.24
C ALA A 119 5.27 -8.67 23.80
N GLN A 120 5.37 -8.73 25.13
CA GLN A 120 6.61 -8.44 25.84
C GLN A 120 7.72 -9.42 25.46
N TYR A 121 8.97 -8.98 25.57
CA TYR A 121 10.11 -9.81 25.17
C TYR A 121 10.37 -10.91 26.22
N ASN A 122 10.07 -12.16 25.86
CA ASN A 122 10.31 -13.37 26.66
C ASN A 122 10.65 -14.57 25.75
N GLU A 123 10.92 -15.74 26.31
CA GLU A 123 11.26 -16.94 25.51
C GLU A 123 10.12 -17.37 24.58
N SER A 124 8.87 -17.35 25.06
CA SER A 124 7.70 -17.68 24.24
C SER A 124 7.59 -16.79 22.99
N TRP A 125 7.79 -15.47 23.14
CA TRP A 125 7.80 -14.56 22.00
C TRP A 125 8.93 -14.87 21.02
N LYS A 126 10.13 -15.23 21.49
CA LYS A 126 11.26 -15.58 20.61
C LYS A 126 10.92 -16.81 19.78
N GLU A 127 10.33 -17.82 20.40
CA GLU A 127 9.91 -19.06 19.75
C GLU A 127 8.79 -18.80 18.73
N ASN A 128 7.73 -18.08 19.12
CA ASN A 128 6.63 -17.69 18.23
C ASN A 128 7.15 -16.95 16.99
N ARG A 129 8.03 -15.97 17.22
CA ARG A 129 8.63 -15.19 16.14
C ARG A 129 9.55 -16.02 15.25
N LYS A 130 10.32 -16.94 15.83
CA LYS A 130 11.18 -17.86 15.06
C LYS A 130 10.32 -18.72 14.14
N VAL A 131 9.24 -19.32 14.64
CA VAL A 131 8.31 -20.13 13.84
C VAL A 131 7.69 -19.28 12.73
N ALA A 132 7.16 -18.09 13.05
CA ALA A 132 6.57 -17.19 12.07
C ALA A 132 7.56 -16.84 10.94
N MET A 133 8.79 -16.48 11.28
CA MET A 133 9.81 -16.10 10.30
C MET A 133 10.31 -17.29 9.46
N MET A 134 10.54 -18.43 10.09
CA MET A 134 11.16 -19.59 9.43
C MET A 134 10.16 -20.37 8.59
N GLU A 135 8.91 -20.49 9.03
CA GLU A 135 7.94 -21.41 8.42
C GLU A 135 6.86 -20.66 7.62
N LEU A 136 6.48 -19.45 8.05
CA LEU A 136 5.31 -18.75 7.49
C LEU A 136 5.70 -17.61 6.54
N LEU A 137 6.75 -16.86 6.88
CA LEU A 137 7.15 -15.62 6.21
C LEU A 137 8.54 -15.71 5.56
N ASN A 138 9.09 -16.91 5.41
CA ASN A 138 10.36 -17.09 4.71
C ASN A 138 10.22 -16.80 3.20
N ILE A 139 11.33 -16.46 2.55
CA ILE A 139 11.35 -16.05 1.13
C ILE A 139 10.74 -17.12 0.21
N LYS A 140 11.07 -18.41 0.42
CA LYS A 140 10.53 -19.50 -0.43
C LYS A 140 9.00 -19.61 -0.29
N LYS A 141 8.49 -19.47 0.93
CA LYS A 141 7.05 -19.48 1.20
C LYS A 141 6.35 -18.29 0.56
N VAL A 142 6.92 -17.09 0.68
CA VAL A 142 6.38 -15.89 0.04
C VAL A 142 6.41 -16.00 -1.49
N GLN A 143 7.47 -16.56 -2.07
CA GLN A 143 7.57 -16.83 -3.51
C GLN A 143 6.50 -17.82 -3.98
N SER A 144 6.12 -18.80 -3.15
CA SER A 144 5.02 -19.72 -3.49
C SER A 144 3.67 -19.03 -3.66
N PHE A 145 3.51 -17.81 -3.13
CA PHE A 145 2.31 -16.99 -3.29
C PHE A 145 2.37 -15.99 -4.45
N ARG A 146 3.40 -16.07 -5.31
CA ARG A 146 3.55 -15.20 -6.49
C ARG A 146 2.31 -15.23 -7.39
N TYR A 147 1.83 -16.42 -7.72
CA TYR A 147 0.66 -16.57 -8.59
C TYR A 147 -0.59 -15.86 -8.02
N ILE A 148 -0.76 -15.85 -6.69
CA ILE A 148 -1.87 -15.14 -6.01
C ILE A 148 -1.72 -13.65 -6.26
N ARG A 149 -0.53 -13.08 -6.03
CA ARG A 149 -0.29 -11.64 -6.23
C ARG A 149 -0.53 -11.26 -7.68
N GLU A 150 0.00 -12.02 -8.63
CA GLU A 150 -0.20 -11.74 -10.04
C GLU A 150 -1.70 -11.84 -10.43
N GLU A 151 -2.42 -12.91 -10.06
CA GLU A 151 -3.86 -13.03 -10.35
C GLU A 151 -4.70 -11.90 -9.73
N GLU A 152 -4.41 -11.53 -8.48
CA GLU A 152 -5.10 -10.41 -7.84
C GLU A 152 -4.86 -9.09 -8.61
N MET A 153 -3.66 -8.88 -9.15
CA MET A 153 -3.38 -7.71 -9.98
C MET A 153 -4.12 -7.75 -11.33
N ASP A 154 -4.38 -8.91 -11.92
CA ASP A 154 -5.25 -9.01 -13.11
C ASP A 154 -6.67 -8.55 -12.78
N PHE A 155 -7.22 -8.98 -11.63
CA PHE A 155 -8.54 -8.54 -11.18
C PHE A 155 -8.57 -7.03 -10.95
N LEU A 156 -7.51 -6.46 -10.37
CA LEU A 156 -7.34 -5.02 -10.22
C LEU A 156 -7.37 -4.30 -11.58
N VAL A 157 -6.52 -4.72 -12.51
CA VAL A 157 -6.41 -4.11 -13.85
C VAL A 157 -7.73 -4.21 -14.59
N LYS A 158 -8.42 -5.37 -14.54
CA LYS A 158 -9.74 -5.54 -15.15
C LYS A 158 -10.76 -4.55 -14.59
N LYS A 159 -10.87 -4.46 -13.26
CA LYS A 159 -11.81 -3.56 -12.58
C LYS A 159 -11.53 -2.09 -12.90
N VAL A 160 -10.27 -1.67 -12.87
CA VAL A 160 -9.87 -0.30 -13.20
C VAL A 160 -10.08 0.02 -14.69
N SER A 161 -9.89 -0.96 -15.58
CA SER A 161 -10.16 -0.82 -17.01
C SER A 161 -11.64 -0.56 -17.31
N GLU A 162 -12.55 -1.23 -16.60
CA GLU A 162 -14.00 -0.97 -16.71
C GLU A 162 -14.35 0.48 -16.35
N SER A 163 -13.75 1.01 -15.27
CA SER A 163 -13.91 2.42 -14.90
C SER A 163 -13.25 3.37 -15.90
N ALA A 164 -12.10 3.00 -16.48
CA ALA A 164 -11.40 3.80 -17.48
C ALA A 164 -12.24 3.95 -18.76
N LEU A 165 -12.91 2.88 -19.21
CA LEU A 165 -13.83 2.91 -20.36
C LEU A 165 -15.03 3.83 -20.10
N GLN A 166 -15.53 3.86 -18.86
CA GLN A 166 -16.63 4.72 -18.44
C GLN A 166 -16.19 6.15 -18.07
N GLN A 167 -14.88 6.41 -18.03
CA GLN A 167 -14.28 7.65 -17.51
C GLN A 167 -14.76 8.00 -16.09
N SER A 168 -15.06 6.98 -15.27
CA SER A 168 -15.58 7.15 -13.92
C SER A 168 -14.47 7.20 -12.87
N PRO A 169 -14.62 8.00 -11.80
CA PRO A 169 -13.67 8.01 -10.69
C PRO A 169 -13.61 6.66 -9.97
N VAL A 170 -12.40 6.26 -9.61
CA VAL A 170 -12.10 5.07 -8.80
C VAL A 170 -11.63 5.52 -7.42
N ASP A 171 -12.24 4.94 -6.38
CA ASP A 171 -11.77 5.03 -5.00
C ASP A 171 -10.57 4.11 -4.81
N LEU A 172 -9.36 4.66 -4.97
CA LEU A 172 -8.11 3.92 -4.80
C LEU A 172 -7.89 3.51 -3.36
N THR A 173 -8.45 4.22 -2.38
CA THR A 173 -8.38 3.81 -0.99
C THR A 173 -9.08 2.46 -0.81
N LYS A 174 -10.35 2.35 -1.18
CA LYS A 174 -11.07 1.05 -1.11
C LYS A 174 -10.39 -0.02 -1.96
N THR A 175 -9.96 0.34 -3.16
CA THR A 175 -9.31 -0.58 -4.08
C THR A 175 -8.02 -1.18 -3.50
N PHE A 176 -7.17 -0.36 -2.87
CA PHE A 176 -5.92 -0.83 -2.25
C PHE A 176 -6.15 -1.60 -0.95
N PHE A 177 -7.17 -1.27 -0.16
CA PHE A 177 -7.56 -2.10 0.98
C PHE A 177 -8.10 -3.47 0.52
N PHE A 178 -8.91 -3.50 -0.54
CA PHE A 178 -9.45 -4.74 -1.08
C PHE A 178 -8.35 -5.65 -1.64
N ILE A 179 -7.44 -5.12 -2.48
CA ILE A 179 -6.40 -5.93 -3.11
C ILE A 179 -5.43 -6.53 -2.08
N THR A 180 -5.01 -5.74 -1.10
CA THR A 180 -4.11 -6.21 -0.04
C THR A 180 -4.83 -7.21 0.86
N ALA A 181 -6.11 -6.99 1.19
CA ALA A 181 -6.93 -7.95 1.91
C ALA A 181 -7.11 -9.26 1.14
N SER A 182 -7.36 -9.19 -0.17
CA SER A 182 -7.56 -10.38 -1.01
C SER A 182 -6.29 -11.22 -1.09
N ILE A 183 -5.14 -10.58 -1.35
CA ILE A 183 -3.83 -11.25 -1.35
C ILE A 183 -3.59 -11.91 0.01
N MET A 184 -3.78 -11.19 1.12
CA MET A 184 -3.56 -11.73 2.46
C MET A 184 -4.52 -12.85 2.82
N CYS A 185 -5.81 -12.74 2.50
CA CYS A 185 -6.80 -13.79 2.71
C CYS A 185 -6.46 -15.05 1.93
N ARG A 186 -6.07 -14.93 0.66
CA ARG A 186 -5.70 -16.08 -0.17
C ARG A 186 -4.39 -16.71 0.30
N SER A 187 -3.35 -15.91 0.55
CA SER A 187 -2.03 -16.42 0.94
C SER A 187 -1.97 -16.93 2.38
N ALA A 188 -2.70 -16.28 3.31
CA ALA A 188 -2.67 -16.66 4.72
C ALA A 188 -3.76 -17.70 5.03
N LEU A 189 -5.00 -17.44 4.61
CA LEU A 189 -6.19 -18.17 5.02
C LEU A 189 -6.71 -19.15 3.96
N GLY A 190 -6.20 -19.11 2.73
CA GLY A 190 -6.72 -19.90 1.63
C GLY A 190 -8.10 -19.44 1.13
N GLN A 191 -8.53 -18.24 1.53
CA GLN A 191 -9.88 -17.73 1.26
C GLN A 191 -9.90 -16.77 0.08
N ASN A 192 -10.80 -17.01 -0.89
CA ASN A 192 -11.02 -16.12 -2.01
C ASN A 192 -12.10 -15.08 -1.66
N LEU A 193 -11.73 -13.79 -1.65
CA LEU A 193 -12.67 -12.72 -1.32
C LEU A 193 -13.67 -12.42 -2.43
N HIS A 194 -13.34 -12.74 -3.69
CA HIS A 194 -14.24 -12.51 -4.82
C HIS A 194 -15.48 -13.42 -4.82
N GLU A 195 -15.43 -14.51 -4.05
CA GLU A 195 -16.51 -15.51 -3.92
C GLU A 195 -17.37 -15.29 -2.66
N ARG A 196 -17.03 -14.32 -1.81
CA ARG A 196 -17.72 -14.03 -0.55
C ARG A 196 -18.43 -12.69 -0.64
N GLU A 197 -19.66 -12.62 -0.11
CA GLU A 197 -20.40 -11.36 0.05
C GLU A 197 -19.94 -10.56 1.30
N ASP A 198 -19.01 -11.11 2.09
CA ASP A 198 -18.54 -10.52 3.33
C ASP A 198 -17.72 -9.25 3.08
N LYS A 199 -18.11 -8.14 3.73
CA LYS A 199 -17.39 -6.85 3.69
C LYS A 199 -16.10 -6.85 4.52
N ILE A 200 -15.17 -7.74 4.17
CA ILE A 200 -13.93 -7.97 4.91
C ILE A 200 -13.04 -6.71 4.91
N GLU A 201 -13.06 -5.93 3.85
CA GLU A 201 -12.41 -4.61 3.78
C GLU A 201 -12.90 -3.64 4.88
N GLU A 202 -14.22 -3.57 5.11
CA GLU A 202 -14.79 -2.73 6.18
C GLU A 202 -14.40 -3.26 7.56
N LEU A 203 -14.34 -4.59 7.73
CA LEU A 203 -13.91 -5.20 8.98
C LEU A 203 -12.44 -4.89 9.30
N VAL A 204 -11.56 -4.93 8.31
CA VAL A 204 -10.13 -4.56 8.48
C VAL A 204 -10.03 -3.10 8.91
N ILE A 205 -10.66 -2.19 8.16
CA ILE A 205 -10.61 -0.75 8.45
C ILE A 205 -11.23 -0.47 9.83
N GLU A 206 -12.38 -1.07 10.16
CA GLU A 206 -13.03 -0.91 11.47
C GLU A 206 -12.12 -1.42 12.59
N THR A 207 -11.36 -2.49 12.35
CA THR A 207 -10.42 -3.06 13.33
C THR A 207 -9.21 -2.16 13.55
N ALA A 208 -8.51 -1.77 12.48
CA ALA A 208 -7.32 -0.92 12.56
C ALA A 208 -7.64 0.38 13.33
N LEU A 209 -8.72 1.07 12.95
CA LEU A 209 -9.17 2.29 13.63
C LEU A 209 -9.49 2.08 15.11
N THR A 210 -9.97 0.90 15.49
CA THR A 210 -10.35 0.59 16.89
C THR A 210 -9.13 0.23 17.74
N LEU A 211 -8.10 -0.38 17.14
CA LEU A 211 -6.82 -0.65 17.79
C LEU A 211 -6.03 0.64 18.00
N ASP A 212 -6.08 1.55 17.02
CA ASP A 212 -5.40 2.85 17.03
C ASP A 212 -5.94 3.85 18.06
N CYS A 213 -7.10 3.58 18.65
CA CYS A 213 -7.67 4.43 19.68
C CYS A 213 -6.95 4.22 21.02
N PHE A 214 -6.25 5.25 21.49
CA PHE A 214 -5.75 5.31 22.86
C PHE A 214 -6.91 5.28 23.86
N ARG A 215 -6.77 4.43 24.88
CA ARG A 215 -7.71 4.33 26.00
C ARG A 215 -7.18 5.07 27.22
N PHE A 216 -8.08 5.43 28.13
CA PHE A 216 -7.68 6.03 29.38
C PHE A 216 -6.83 5.08 30.22
N SER A 217 -7.10 3.76 30.18
CA SER A 217 -6.25 2.76 30.83
C SER A 217 -4.80 2.72 30.32
N ASP A 218 -4.55 3.12 29.07
CA ASP A 218 -3.19 3.17 28.50
C ASP A 218 -2.36 4.31 29.12
N SER A 219 -2.99 5.45 29.42
CA SER A 219 -2.34 6.59 30.08
C SER A 219 -2.41 6.54 31.60
N PHE A 220 -3.45 5.89 32.15
CA PHE A 220 -3.72 5.77 33.58
C PHE A 220 -3.90 4.28 33.94
N PRO A 221 -2.80 3.50 34.04
CA PRO A 221 -2.82 2.07 34.33
C PRO A 221 -3.17 1.78 35.81
N CYS A 222 -4.34 2.25 36.23
CA CYS A 222 -4.92 2.10 37.55
C CYS A 222 -6.44 2.02 37.42
N ARG A 223 -7.14 1.79 38.55
CA ARG A 223 -8.61 1.67 38.55
C ARG A 223 -9.34 2.89 37.96
N LEU A 224 -8.71 4.07 38.00
CA LEU A 224 -9.25 5.28 37.38
C LEU A 224 -9.34 5.15 35.86
N GLY A 225 -8.28 4.71 35.17
CA GLY A 225 -8.29 4.58 33.71
C GLY A 225 -9.33 3.57 33.23
N TRP A 226 -9.42 2.43 33.90
CA TRP A 226 -10.48 1.43 33.62
C TRP A 226 -11.89 1.99 33.83
N PHE A 227 -12.11 2.75 34.91
CA PHE A 227 -13.39 3.39 35.18
C PHE A 227 -13.76 4.41 34.10
N LEU A 228 -12.80 5.22 33.63
CA LEU A 228 -13.01 6.18 32.55
C LEU A 228 -13.32 5.47 31.23
N ASP A 229 -12.61 4.38 30.90
CA ASP A 229 -12.91 3.59 29.70
C ASP A 229 -14.32 2.99 29.74
N TRP A 230 -14.79 2.56 30.91
CA TRP A 230 -16.16 2.10 31.11
C TRP A 230 -17.17 3.24 30.97
N LEU A 231 -16.93 4.37 31.66
CA LEU A 231 -17.81 5.54 31.67
C LEU A 231 -18.03 6.11 30.25
N PHE A 232 -16.94 6.26 29.49
CA PHE A 232 -16.97 6.74 28.11
C PHE A 232 -17.22 5.64 27.07
N GLN A 233 -17.52 4.41 27.51
CA GLN A 233 -17.82 3.27 26.65
C GLN A 233 -16.74 2.97 25.59
N MET A 234 -15.46 3.27 25.89
CA MET A 234 -14.34 3.10 24.94
C MET A 234 -14.16 1.64 24.50
N ASN A 235 -14.59 0.70 25.33
CA ASN A 235 -14.54 -0.73 25.04
C ASN A 235 -15.70 -1.27 24.19
N LYS A 236 -16.76 -0.50 23.95
CA LYS A 236 -17.95 -0.96 23.23
C LYS A 236 -17.63 -1.31 21.77
N ARG A 237 -16.92 -0.41 21.08
CA ARG A 237 -16.49 -0.62 19.69
C ARG A 237 -15.50 -1.78 19.59
N LEU A 238 -14.53 -1.84 20.51
CA LEU A 238 -13.57 -2.95 20.61
C LEU A 238 -14.26 -4.30 20.77
N ASN A 239 -15.21 -4.42 21.71
CA ASN A 239 -15.97 -5.67 21.90
C ASN A 239 -16.71 -6.12 20.64
N LYS A 240 -17.30 -5.17 19.90
CA LYS A 240 -18.02 -5.47 18.65
C LYS A 240 -17.05 -6.00 17.58
N VAL A 241 -15.90 -5.36 17.43
CA VAL A 241 -14.85 -5.76 16.48
C VAL A 241 -14.28 -7.13 16.84
N CYS A 242 -13.91 -7.37 18.11
CA CYS A 242 -13.41 -8.67 18.56
C CYS A 242 -14.40 -9.79 18.20
N LYS A 243 -15.70 -9.61 18.46
CA LYS A 243 -16.72 -10.61 18.12
C LYS A 243 -16.80 -10.91 16.63
N LYS A 244 -16.74 -9.89 15.76
CA LYS A 244 -16.79 -10.08 14.30
C LYS A 244 -15.56 -10.82 13.80
N LEU A 245 -14.38 -10.44 14.29
CA LEU A 245 -13.11 -11.08 13.96
C LEU A 245 -13.06 -12.53 14.46
N ASP A 246 -13.49 -12.79 15.69
CA ASP A 246 -13.52 -14.14 16.26
C ASP A 246 -14.44 -15.05 15.43
N ALA A 247 -15.60 -14.54 15.00
CA ALA A 247 -16.50 -15.26 14.11
C ALA A 247 -15.86 -15.56 12.75
N PHE A 248 -15.20 -14.57 12.14
CA PHE A 248 -14.50 -14.75 10.87
C PHE A 248 -13.37 -15.78 10.97
N CYS A 249 -12.51 -15.67 11.99
CA CYS A 249 -11.42 -16.61 12.20
C CYS A 249 -11.93 -18.02 12.51
N GLN A 250 -13.02 -18.18 13.26
CA GLN A 250 -13.60 -19.48 13.51
C GLN A 250 -14.17 -20.12 12.25
N LEU A 251 -14.86 -19.35 11.39
CA LEU A 251 -15.32 -19.85 10.09
C LEU A 251 -14.14 -20.39 9.25
N VAL A 252 -13.04 -19.64 9.20
CA VAL A 252 -11.83 -20.09 8.50
C VAL A 252 -11.30 -21.37 9.13
N ILE A 253 -11.16 -21.45 10.45
CA ILE A 253 -10.65 -22.65 11.12
C ILE A 253 -11.55 -23.86 10.87
N ASP A 254 -12.87 -23.71 11.03
CA ASP A 254 -13.84 -24.78 10.85
C ASP A 254 -13.82 -25.33 9.42
N GLU A 255 -13.64 -24.46 8.40
CA GLU A 255 -13.45 -24.90 7.01
C GLU A 255 -12.18 -25.73 6.81
N HIS A 256 -11.10 -25.42 7.54
CA HIS A 256 -9.83 -26.18 7.46
C HIS A 256 -9.89 -27.53 8.18
N LEU A 257 -10.70 -27.64 9.23
CA LEU A 257 -10.86 -28.86 10.01
C LEU A 257 -11.80 -29.88 9.34
N LYS A 258 -12.55 -29.48 8.28
CA LYS A 258 -13.42 -30.40 7.53
C LYS A 258 -12.60 -31.51 6.83
N PRO A 259 -13.08 -32.78 6.86
CA PRO A 259 -12.35 -33.92 6.32
C PRO A 259 -12.12 -33.89 4.80
N ASP A 260 -12.93 -33.14 4.04
CA ASP A 260 -12.75 -32.87 2.60
C ASP A 260 -11.83 -31.67 2.28
N GLY A 261 -11.34 -30.94 3.29
CA GLY A 261 -10.33 -29.92 3.07
C GLY A 261 -9.10 -30.57 2.45
N LYS A 262 -8.56 -30.03 1.35
CA LYS A 262 -7.42 -30.55 0.58
C LYS A 262 -6.20 -30.86 1.47
N LYS A 263 -6.24 -31.98 2.18
CA LYS A 263 -5.10 -32.55 2.88
C LYS A 263 -4.15 -33.08 1.81
N THR A 264 -2.86 -32.82 1.99
CA THR A 264 -1.73 -33.22 1.12
C THR A 264 -1.43 -32.31 -0.08
N ARG A 265 -0.94 -31.09 0.18
CA ARG A 265 -0.01 -30.42 -0.74
C ARG A 265 1.26 -30.04 0.01
N ASP A 266 2.41 -30.39 -0.57
CA ASP A 266 3.73 -29.91 -0.16
C ASP A 266 4.30 -29.07 -1.32
N PRO A 267 4.48 -27.74 -1.16
CA PRO A 267 4.25 -26.96 0.05
C PRO A 267 2.75 -26.77 0.39
N PRO A 268 2.40 -26.50 1.67
CA PRO A 268 1.02 -26.21 2.08
C PRO A 268 0.42 -25.07 1.26
N ALA A 269 -0.86 -25.16 0.91
CA ALA A 269 -1.51 -24.20 0.00
C ALA A 269 -1.49 -22.73 0.51
N HIS A 270 -1.50 -22.52 1.82
CA HIS A 270 -1.47 -21.19 2.46
C HIS A 270 -0.86 -21.29 3.86
N ILE A 271 -0.68 -20.16 4.55
CA ILE A 271 0.05 -20.07 5.84
C ILE A 271 -0.65 -20.88 6.94
N VAL A 272 -1.96 -20.74 7.08
CA VAL A 272 -2.75 -21.42 8.14
C VAL A 272 -2.72 -22.94 7.98
N ALA A 273 -2.80 -23.48 6.77
CA ALA A 273 -2.63 -24.91 6.54
C ALA A 273 -1.22 -25.37 6.92
N GLY A 274 -0.19 -24.54 6.67
CA GLY A 274 1.16 -24.80 7.15
C GLY A 274 1.22 -24.90 8.68
N LEU A 275 0.57 -23.98 9.40
CA LEU A 275 0.46 -24.00 10.86
C LEU A 275 -0.21 -25.30 11.36
N PHE A 276 -1.38 -25.65 10.82
CA PHE A 276 -2.08 -26.89 11.21
C PHE A 276 -1.26 -28.15 10.90
N ASN A 277 -0.64 -28.23 9.72
CA ASN A 277 0.24 -29.36 9.38
C ASN A 277 1.42 -29.51 10.34
N MET A 278 1.99 -28.41 10.83
CA MET A 278 3.05 -28.46 11.84
C MET A 278 2.53 -28.98 13.18
N ILE A 279 1.37 -28.51 13.62
CA ILE A 279 0.71 -28.97 14.85
C ILE A 279 0.46 -30.48 14.79
N GLU A 280 -0.10 -30.97 13.67
CA GLU A 280 -0.40 -32.39 13.46
C GLU A 280 0.89 -33.24 13.38
N LYS A 281 1.88 -32.85 12.58
CA LYS A 281 3.15 -33.61 12.41
C LYS A 281 3.96 -33.75 13.70
N HIS A 282 3.93 -32.74 14.57
CA HIS A 282 4.61 -32.79 15.88
C HIS A 282 3.80 -33.50 16.95
N GLY A 283 2.49 -33.71 16.74
CA GLY A 283 1.66 -34.58 17.59
C GLY A 283 2.01 -36.07 17.49
N HIS A 284 2.64 -36.50 16.39
CA HIS A 284 2.91 -37.91 16.09
C HIS A 284 4.38 -38.35 16.22
N ARG A 285 5.34 -37.45 16.49
CA ARG A 285 6.77 -37.81 16.64
C ARG A 285 7.19 -37.85 18.11
N ASP A 286 7.37 -39.06 18.61
CA ASP A 286 7.92 -39.37 19.93
C ASP A 286 9.45 -39.10 19.93
N SER A 287 9.89 -37.91 20.35
CA SER A 287 11.30 -37.66 20.76
C SER A 287 11.47 -36.37 21.57
N SER A 288 12.00 -36.50 22.79
CA SER A 288 12.31 -35.46 23.79
C SER A 288 11.12 -34.70 24.40
N LYS A 289 10.66 -35.21 25.56
CA LYS A 289 9.68 -34.56 26.46
C LYS A 289 10.00 -33.09 26.81
N ARG A 290 11.24 -32.62 26.65
CA ARG A 290 11.64 -31.25 27.00
C ARG A 290 11.38 -30.22 25.89
N ASN A 291 11.45 -30.62 24.62
CA ASN A 291 11.07 -29.77 23.48
C ASN A 291 9.55 -29.82 23.20
N MET A 292 8.88 -30.91 23.58
CA MET A 292 7.44 -31.12 23.39
C MET A 292 6.56 -30.17 24.19
N ASP A 293 6.90 -29.92 25.46
CA ASP A 293 6.16 -28.96 26.29
C ASP A 293 6.42 -27.52 25.85
N GLN A 294 7.62 -27.20 25.35
CA GLN A 294 7.93 -25.90 24.79
C GLN A 294 7.21 -25.68 23.46
N ILE A 295 7.20 -26.62 22.51
CA ILE A 295 6.54 -26.42 21.20
C ILE A 295 5.01 -26.46 21.32
N LYS A 296 4.43 -27.31 22.19
CA LYS A 296 3.00 -27.27 22.49
C LYS A 296 2.61 -26.03 23.30
N ALA A 297 3.51 -25.51 24.16
CA ALA A 297 3.33 -24.22 24.82
C ALA A 297 3.53 -23.01 23.88
N VAL A 298 4.34 -23.13 22.83
CA VAL A 298 4.56 -22.14 21.77
C VAL A 298 3.37 -22.09 20.82
N LEU A 299 2.66 -23.22 20.68
CA LEU A 299 1.33 -23.33 20.09
C LEU A 299 0.18 -23.03 21.07
N VAL A 300 0.45 -22.46 22.27
CA VAL A 300 -0.60 -21.87 23.16
C VAL A 300 -1.13 -20.56 22.58
N VAL A 301 -0.41 -19.96 21.64
CA VAL A 301 -0.98 -18.97 20.74
C VAL A 301 -1.98 -19.70 19.86
N LYS A 302 -3.26 -19.67 20.24
CA LYS A 302 -4.35 -20.23 19.43
C LYS A 302 -4.12 -19.78 17.98
N PRO A 303 -4.16 -20.68 16.97
CA PRO A 303 -3.77 -20.37 15.59
C PRO A 303 -4.33 -19.05 15.03
N TYR A 304 -5.51 -18.63 15.51
CA TYR A 304 -6.11 -17.36 15.18
C TYR A 304 -5.32 -16.09 15.58
N ILE A 305 -4.44 -16.13 16.58
CA ILE A 305 -3.68 -14.95 17.01
C ILE A 305 -2.59 -14.59 15.99
N ILE A 306 -1.90 -15.60 15.44
CA ILE A 306 -0.96 -15.39 14.32
C ILE A 306 -1.73 -14.93 13.08
N ILE A 307 -2.94 -15.47 12.86
CA ILE A 307 -3.83 -14.98 11.81
C ILE A 307 -4.13 -13.49 12.01
N TYR A 308 -4.45 -13.06 13.23
CA TYR A 308 -4.67 -11.65 13.54
C TYR A 308 -3.43 -10.79 13.26
N ASP A 309 -2.22 -11.23 13.65
CA ASP A 309 -0.99 -10.49 13.34
C ASP A 309 -0.79 -10.31 11.83
N LEU A 310 -0.94 -11.38 11.06
CA LEU A 310 -0.77 -11.35 9.61
C LEU A 310 -1.84 -10.49 8.93
N PHE A 311 -3.08 -10.62 9.38
CA PHE A 311 -4.23 -9.92 8.82
C PHE A 311 -4.19 -8.42 9.13
N LEU A 312 -3.90 -8.06 10.38
CA LEU A 312 -3.83 -6.67 10.81
C LEU A 312 -2.59 -5.96 10.29
N GLY A 313 -1.42 -6.59 10.41
CA GLY A 313 -0.16 -5.95 9.98
C GLY A 313 0.06 -5.97 8.46
N GLY A 314 -0.50 -6.95 7.75
CA GLY A 314 -0.25 -7.15 6.32
C GLY A 314 -1.16 -6.35 5.38
N ILE A 315 -2.36 -5.96 5.82
CA ILE A 315 -3.36 -5.33 4.94
C ILE A 315 -3.23 -3.80 4.97
N ASP A 316 -3.34 -3.19 6.15
CA ASP A 316 -3.44 -1.72 6.29
C ASP A 316 -2.17 -1.00 5.80
N ASN A 317 -0.99 -1.47 6.18
CA ASN A 317 0.29 -0.84 5.87
C ASN A 317 0.59 -0.85 4.38
N GLY A 318 0.26 -1.96 3.70
CA GLY A 318 0.42 -2.09 2.26
C GLY A 318 -0.50 -1.13 1.50
N ALA A 319 -1.77 -1.09 1.90
CA ALA A 319 -2.76 -0.21 1.30
C ALA A 319 -2.39 1.28 1.50
N ILE A 320 -2.09 1.68 2.75
CA ILE A 320 -1.67 3.05 3.09
C ILE A 320 -0.47 3.49 2.25
N THR A 321 0.52 2.62 2.08
CA THR A 321 1.70 2.95 1.27
C THR A 321 1.34 3.20 -0.19
N LEU A 322 0.56 2.32 -0.83
CA LEU A 322 0.12 2.52 -2.22
C LEU A 322 -0.73 3.80 -2.39
N ILE A 323 -1.58 4.10 -1.40
CA ILE A 323 -2.37 5.34 -1.38
C ILE A 323 -1.46 6.56 -1.39
N TRP A 324 -0.42 6.59 -0.53
CA TRP A 324 0.53 7.71 -0.47
C TRP A 324 1.39 7.82 -1.72
N VAL A 325 1.85 6.70 -2.26
CA VAL A 325 2.58 6.66 -3.53
C VAL A 325 1.76 7.31 -4.64
N MET A 326 0.51 6.87 -4.85
CA MET A 326 -0.33 7.44 -5.90
C MET A 326 -0.66 8.91 -5.65
N ALA A 327 -0.88 9.31 -4.39
CA ALA A 327 -1.09 10.71 -4.04
C ALA A 327 0.13 11.60 -4.36
N GLU A 328 1.34 11.13 -4.05
CA GLU A 328 2.57 11.85 -4.37
C GLU A 328 2.86 11.89 -5.87
N LEU A 329 2.62 10.80 -6.60
CA LEU A 329 2.77 10.80 -8.06
C LEU A 329 1.80 11.79 -8.73
N MET A 330 0.57 11.89 -8.24
CA MET A 330 -0.40 12.88 -8.72
C MET A 330 0.01 14.32 -8.40
N ARG A 331 0.71 14.55 -7.28
CA ARG A 331 1.26 15.87 -6.91
C ARG A 331 2.56 16.19 -7.67
N ASN A 332 3.24 15.17 -8.21
CA ASN A 332 4.51 15.29 -8.91
C ASN A 332 4.44 14.70 -10.33
N PRO A 333 3.75 15.37 -11.29
CA PRO A 333 3.57 14.86 -12.66
C PRO A 333 4.87 14.53 -13.39
N ARG A 334 5.97 15.23 -13.07
CA ARG A 334 7.32 14.94 -13.58
C ARG A 334 7.75 13.52 -13.24
N VAL A 335 7.54 13.10 -11.99
CA VAL A 335 7.92 11.78 -11.48
C VAL A 335 6.99 10.71 -12.06
N MET A 336 5.67 10.98 -12.08
CA MET A 336 4.67 10.09 -12.71
C MET A 336 5.04 9.79 -14.15
N ARG A 337 5.27 10.83 -14.98
CA ARG A 337 5.58 10.67 -16.39
C ARG A 337 6.88 9.89 -16.61
N LYS A 338 7.95 10.25 -15.89
CA LYS A 338 9.23 9.54 -15.96
C LYS A 338 9.07 8.04 -15.64
N ALA A 339 8.29 7.70 -14.62
CA ALA A 339 8.04 6.31 -14.26
C ALA A 339 7.27 5.56 -15.36
N GLN A 340 6.19 6.15 -15.87
CA GLN A 340 5.39 5.55 -16.94
C GLN A 340 6.22 5.37 -18.22
N ASP A 341 7.00 6.37 -18.62
CA ASP A 341 7.86 6.34 -19.80
C ASP A 341 8.92 5.23 -19.69
N GLU A 342 9.61 5.12 -18.55
CA GLU A 342 10.59 4.05 -18.29
C GLU A 342 9.94 2.67 -18.38
N ILE A 343 8.83 2.47 -17.66
CA ILE A 343 8.09 1.20 -17.60
C ILE A 343 7.67 0.76 -19.02
N ARG A 344 7.05 1.66 -19.78
CA ARG A 344 6.49 1.35 -21.12
C ARG A 344 7.60 1.18 -22.16
N THR A 345 8.73 1.87 -22.01
CA THR A 345 9.90 1.70 -22.88
C THR A 345 10.56 0.34 -22.65
N ILE A 346 10.76 -0.07 -21.39
CA ILE A 346 11.47 -1.30 -21.04
C ILE A 346 10.59 -2.54 -21.29
N LEU A 347 9.31 -2.51 -20.93
CA LEU A 347 8.43 -3.66 -21.02
C LEU A 347 7.73 -3.81 -22.38
N GLY A 348 7.75 -2.75 -23.20
CA GLY A 348 7.06 -2.65 -24.49
C GLY A 348 5.58 -2.28 -24.34
N SER A 349 4.90 -2.00 -25.46
CA SER A 349 3.53 -1.45 -25.46
C SER A 349 2.39 -2.48 -25.58
N LYS A 350 2.70 -3.78 -25.71
CA LYS A 350 1.73 -4.83 -26.06
C LYS A 350 1.60 -5.94 -25.02
N ARG A 351 1.99 -5.70 -23.76
CA ARG A 351 1.77 -6.67 -22.68
C ARG A 351 0.29 -6.76 -22.34
N GLU A 352 -0.24 -7.98 -22.35
CA GLU A 352 -1.57 -8.29 -21.81
C GLU A 352 -1.55 -8.40 -20.27
N ARG A 353 -0.39 -8.78 -19.71
CA ARG A 353 -0.21 -9.03 -18.28
C ARG A 353 1.19 -8.64 -17.82
N ILE A 354 1.29 -8.16 -16.59
CA ILE A 354 2.54 -7.85 -15.89
C ILE A 354 2.79 -8.89 -14.80
N THR A 355 4.03 -9.34 -14.69
CA THR A 355 4.44 -10.39 -13.74
C THR A 355 5.47 -9.87 -12.75
N GLU A 356 5.74 -10.62 -11.67
CA GLU A 356 6.78 -10.22 -10.71
C GLU A 356 8.19 -10.20 -11.30
N GLU A 357 8.46 -10.97 -12.36
CA GLU A 357 9.73 -10.93 -13.09
C GLU A 357 9.98 -9.60 -13.79
N ASP A 358 8.93 -8.83 -14.05
CA ASP A 358 9.06 -7.52 -14.68
C ASP A 358 9.51 -6.45 -13.69
N ILE A 359 9.33 -6.67 -12.38
CA ILE A 359 9.72 -5.73 -11.31
C ILE A 359 11.23 -5.45 -11.33
N ASP A 360 12.04 -6.48 -11.55
CA ASP A 360 13.50 -6.35 -11.55
C ASP A 360 14.05 -5.57 -12.74
N LYS A 361 13.22 -5.28 -13.75
CA LYS A 361 13.60 -4.53 -14.94
C LYS A 361 13.36 -3.03 -14.80
N VAL A 362 12.56 -2.60 -13.82
CA VAL A 362 12.08 -1.21 -13.67
C VAL A 362 12.50 -0.63 -12.31
N GLU A 363 13.75 -0.20 -12.24
CA GLU A 363 14.36 0.26 -10.98
C GLU A 363 13.68 1.51 -10.42
N TYR A 364 13.18 2.42 -11.26
CA TYR A 364 12.62 3.69 -10.79
C TYR A 364 11.35 3.53 -9.95
N VAL A 365 10.56 2.46 -10.19
CA VAL A 365 9.42 2.05 -9.36
C VAL A 365 9.85 1.80 -7.91
N LYS A 366 11.00 1.14 -7.72
CA LYS A 366 11.56 0.84 -6.40
C LYS A 366 11.99 2.12 -5.68
N LEU A 367 12.56 3.07 -6.42
CA LEU A 367 12.96 4.38 -5.87
C LEU A 367 11.75 5.21 -5.41
N ILE A 368 10.64 5.17 -6.17
CA ILE A 368 9.38 5.85 -5.80
C ILE A 368 8.83 5.30 -4.48
N ILE A 369 8.78 3.97 -4.34
CA ILE A 369 8.32 3.32 -3.10
C ILE A 369 9.25 3.67 -1.93
N LYS A 370 10.57 3.67 -2.16
CA LYS A 370 11.58 4.03 -1.16
C LYS A 370 11.43 5.49 -0.67
N GLU A 371 11.16 6.43 -1.57
CA GLU A 371 10.89 7.82 -1.21
C GLU A 371 9.54 8.00 -0.51
N SER A 372 8.53 7.21 -0.91
CA SER A 372 7.26 7.18 -0.18
C SER A 372 7.43 6.65 1.24
N PHE A 373 8.29 5.67 1.50
CA PHE A 373 8.59 5.22 2.85
C PHE A 373 9.24 6.29 3.72
N ARG A 374 10.06 7.16 3.12
CA ARG A 374 10.72 8.26 3.82
C ARG A 374 9.70 9.33 4.21
N LEU A 375 8.87 9.76 3.25
CA LEU A 375 7.91 10.84 3.48
C LEU A 375 6.67 10.36 4.22
N HIS A 376 6.13 9.19 3.90
CA HIS A 376 4.86 8.72 4.44
C HIS A 376 4.98 7.32 5.06
N PRO A 377 5.82 7.14 6.11
CA PRO A 377 5.88 5.86 6.81
C PRO A 377 4.51 5.57 7.44
N PRO A 378 3.86 4.42 7.15
CA PRO A 378 2.56 4.10 7.74
C PRO A 378 2.57 4.13 9.27
N LEU A 379 3.70 3.75 9.89
CA LEU A 379 3.92 3.77 11.34
C LEU A 379 4.97 4.84 11.71
N PRO A 380 4.62 6.12 11.85
CA PRO A 380 5.59 7.20 12.08
C PRO A 380 6.26 7.15 13.46
N LEU A 381 5.70 6.37 14.41
CA LEU A 381 6.25 6.14 15.75
C LEU A 381 6.51 4.65 15.99
N LEU A 382 7.77 4.28 16.23
CA LEU A 382 8.11 2.94 16.70
C LEU A 382 8.12 2.92 18.23
N VAL A 383 7.40 1.96 18.82
CA VAL A 383 7.25 1.85 20.28
C VAL A 383 8.14 0.74 20.86
N ARG A 384 8.83 1.03 21.95
CA ARG A 384 9.71 0.11 22.69
C ARG A 384 9.47 0.27 24.19
N LYS A 385 9.95 -0.67 25.00
CA LYS A 385 9.93 -0.57 26.47
C LYS A 385 11.23 -1.09 27.04
N THR A 386 11.82 -0.32 27.94
CA THR A 386 13.04 -0.74 28.64
C THR A 386 12.77 -1.91 29.56
N ARG A 387 13.67 -2.89 29.56
CA ARG A 387 13.67 -4.08 30.43
C ARG A 387 14.61 -3.88 31.63
N SER A 388 15.63 -3.08 31.44
CA SER A 388 16.65 -2.73 32.43
C SER A 388 17.00 -1.25 32.29
N HIS A 389 17.76 -0.74 33.26
CA HIS A 389 18.34 0.59 33.16
C HIS A 389 19.28 0.67 31.95
N VAL A 390 19.18 1.73 31.15
CA VAL A 390 19.99 1.95 29.95
C VAL A 390 20.39 3.42 29.85
N LYS A 391 21.57 3.69 29.27
CA LYS A 391 21.96 5.05 28.88
C LYS A 391 21.72 5.28 27.40
N ILE A 392 21.04 6.37 27.07
CA ILE A 392 20.81 6.78 25.68
C ILE A 392 21.23 8.23 25.53
N GLN A 393 22.19 8.49 24.63
CA GLN A 393 22.79 9.81 24.40
C GLN A 393 23.25 10.49 25.70
N GLY A 394 23.80 9.70 26.63
CA GLY A 394 24.28 10.15 27.93
C GLY A 394 23.23 10.21 29.05
N TYR A 395 21.93 10.15 28.73
CA TYR A 395 20.84 10.21 29.70
C TYR A 395 20.50 8.84 30.28
N ASP A 396 20.18 8.80 31.57
CA ASP A 396 19.75 7.62 32.29
C ASP A 396 18.24 7.36 32.08
N ILE A 397 17.92 6.18 31.55
CA ILE A 397 16.54 5.72 31.34
C ILE A 397 16.27 4.51 32.26
N PRO A 398 15.36 4.65 33.24
CA PRO A 398 14.98 3.55 34.13
C PRO A 398 14.32 2.38 33.40
N PRO A 399 14.30 1.17 34.01
CA PRO A 399 13.48 0.06 33.53
C PRO A 399 11.99 0.43 33.47
N ASP A 400 11.23 -0.31 32.67
CA ASP A 400 9.79 -0.13 32.45
C ASP A 400 9.37 1.22 31.86
N THR A 401 10.30 1.95 31.25
CA THR A 401 10.04 3.20 30.55
C THR A 401 9.64 2.93 29.10
N SER A 402 8.54 3.54 28.65
CA SER A 402 8.13 3.49 27.24
C SER A 402 9.07 4.35 26.41
N ILE A 403 9.48 3.88 25.23
CA ILE A 403 10.29 4.63 24.28
C ILE A 403 9.50 4.77 22.97
N MET A 404 9.33 5.99 22.48
CA MET A 404 8.70 6.28 21.19
C MET A 404 9.74 6.89 20.25
N ILE A 405 10.06 6.20 19.17
CA ILE A 405 11.04 6.61 18.18
C ILE A 405 10.29 7.26 17.01
N ASN A 406 10.52 8.55 16.80
CA ASN A 406 9.88 9.35 15.76
C ASN A 406 10.63 9.22 14.43
N ILE A 407 10.33 8.14 13.70
CA ILE A 407 10.98 7.87 12.42
C ILE A 407 10.56 8.87 11.34
N TRP A 408 9.35 9.44 11.44
CA TRP A 408 8.89 10.49 10.53
C TRP A 408 9.79 11.73 10.60
N LYS A 409 10.17 12.14 11.81
CA LYS A 409 11.13 13.24 12.01
C LYS A 409 12.50 12.84 11.48
N ILE A 410 13.01 11.65 11.83
CA ILE A 410 14.35 11.21 11.43
C ILE A 410 14.49 11.17 9.90
N ALA A 411 13.45 10.71 9.20
CA ALA A 411 13.37 10.66 7.75
C ALA A 411 13.24 12.05 7.07
N ARG A 412 13.10 13.11 7.87
CA ARG A 412 13.03 14.53 7.46
C ARG A 412 14.11 15.40 8.08
N ASP A 413 15.12 14.78 8.71
CA ASP A 413 16.19 15.55 9.32
C ASP A 413 17.09 16.18 8.23
N PRO A 414 17.20 17.52 8.15
CA PRO A 414 18.02 18.19 7.14
C PRO A 414 19.52 17.88 7.29
N LYS A 415 19.95 17.28 8.42
CA LYS A 415 21.32 16.76 8.57
C LYS A 415 21.63 15.56 7.68
N HIS A 416 20.60 14.83 7.27
CA HIS A 416 20.75 13.59 6.50
C HIS A 416 20.05 13.64 5.14
N TRP A 417 19.08 14.54 4.96
CA TRP A 417 18.25 14.63 3.77
C TRP A 417 18.26 16.04 3.20
N GLU A 418 18.75 16.19 1.98
CA GLU A 418 18.61 17.42 1.21
C GLU A 418 17.15 17.63 0.78
N SER A 419 16.62 18.85 0.94
CA SER A 419 15.21 19.17 0.69
C SER A 419 14.26 18.12 1.28
N PRO A 420 14.21 17.97 2.61
CA PRO A 420 13.58 16.82 3.27
C PRO A 420 12.06 16.74 3.06
N GLU A 421 11.39 17.83 2.70
CA GLU A 421 9.94 17.81 2.45
C GLU A 421 9.58 17.51 0.99
N ASP A 422 10.55 17.54 0.08
CA ASP A 422 10.31 17.32 -1.35
C ASP A 422 10.32 15.83 -1.70
N PHE A 423 9.38 15.40 -2.55
CA PHE A 423 9.28 14.04 -3.08
C PHE A 423 10.26 13.86 -4.24
N ILE A 424 11.46 13.35 -3.94
CA ILE A 424 12.57 13.21 -4.91
C ILE A 424 13.06 11.75 -4.92
N PRO A 425 12.46 10.84 -5.70
CA PRO A 425 12.95 9.47 -5.82
C PRO A 425 14.40 9.39 -6.28
N GLU A 426 14.85 10.34 -7.11
CA GLU A 426 16.22 10.39 -7.62
C GLU A 426 17.31 10.46 -6.54
N ARG A 427 16.99 10.88 -5.31
CA ARG A 427 17.95 10.90 -4.20
C ARG A 427 18.49 9.51 -3.84
N PHE A 428 17.83 8.47 -4.30
CA PHE A 428 18.22 7.08 -4.05
C PHE A 428 18.99 6.44 -5.20
N ILE A 429 19.19 7.14 -6.32
CA ILE A 429 20.09 6.68 -7.38
C ILE A 429 21.50 6.58 -6.79
N ASP A 430 22.15 5.43 -6.99
CA ASP A 430 23.48 5.09 -6.44
C ASP A 430 23.61 5.22 -4.91
N SER A 431 22.48 5.29 -4.19
CA SER A 431 22.45 5.40 -2.73
C SER A 431 22.52 4.03 -2.05
N SER A 432 23.44 3.89 -1.10
CA SER A 432 23.56 2.68 -0.27
C SER A 432 22.54 2.61 0.87
N ILE A 433 21.66 3.61 1.02
CA ILE A 433 20.66 3.63 2.11
C ILE A 433 19.66 2.49 1.91
N TYR A 434 19.50 1.63 2.91
CA TYR A 434 18.62 0.48 2.86
C TYR A 434 17.53 0.53 3.93
N TYR A 435 16.27 0.36 3.51
CA TYR A 435 15.09 0.49 4.37
C TYR A 435 14.77 -0.76 5.20
N LYS A 436 15.59 -1.83 5.12
CA LYS A 436 15.40 -3.08 5.89
C LYS A 436 16.16 -3.08 7.22
N GLY A 437 16.34 -1.89 7.82
CA GLY A 437 16.77 -1.72 9.21
C GLY A 437 18.27 -1.54 9.45
N GLN A 438 19.10 -1.45 8.41
CA GLN A 438 20.55 -1.23 8.53
C GLN A 438 20.92 0.26 8.59
N ASN A 439 20.12 1.11 7.94
CA ASN A 439 20.30 2.56 7.92
C ASN A 439 19.25 3.23 8.82
N PHE A 440 19.69 3.99 9.81
CA PHE A 440 18.80 4.56 10.84
C PHE A 440 18.11 5.85 10.41
N GLU A 441 18.51 6.40 9.26
CA GLU A 441 17.89 7.54 8.58
C GLU A 441 16.55 7.14 7.93
N LEU A 442 16.38 5.86 7.60
CA LEU A 442 15.21 5.33 6.89
C LEU A 442 14.75 4.01 7.52
N LEU A 443 13.75 4.08 8.42
CA LEU A 443 13.29 2.97 9.24
C LEU A 443 11.80 2.60 9.07
N PRO A 444 11.24 2.54 7.84
CA PRO A 444 9.81 2.26 7.63
C PRO A 444 9.37 0.89 8.16
N PHE A 445 10.32 -0.06 8.26
CA PHE A 445 10.08 -1.40 8.81
C PHE A 445 10.72 -1.59 10.20
N GLY A 446 11.24 -0.53 10.80
CA GLY A 446 12.01 -0.59 12.05
C GLY A 446 13.36 -1.30 11.90
N SER A 447 13.93 -1.73 13.03
CA SER A 447 15.23 -2.41 13.09
C SER A 447 15.33 -3.31 14.34
N GLY A 448 16.42 -4.08 14.43
CA GLY A 448 16.73 -4.96 15.55
C GLY A 448 15.76 -6.14 15.69
N ARG A 449 15.63 -6.68 16.90
CA ARG A 449 14.82 -7.88 17.17
C ARG A 449 13.34 -7.74 16.82
N ARG A 450 12.78 -6.52 16.77
CA ARG A 450 11.38 -6.25 16.41
C ARG A 450 11.19 -5.68 15.00
N ILE A 451 12.17 -5.82 14.11
CA ILE A 451 12.00 -5.44 12.70
C ILE A 451 10.75 -6.09 12.09
N CYS A 452 10.10 -5.47 11.11
CA CYS A 452 8.92 -6.05 10.48
C CYS A 452 9.22 -7.45 9.92
N PRO A 453 8.44 -8.49 10.30
CA PRO A 453 8.61 -9.83 9.75
C PRO A 453 8.03 -9.95 8.32
N GLY A 454 7.13 -9.04 7.94
CA GLY A 454 6.40 -9.07 6.66
C GLY A 454 7.10 -8.41 5.47
N ILE A 455 8.36 -7.96 5.60
CA ILE A 455 9.06 -7.22 4.53
C ILE A 455 9.06 -7.99 3.21
N ALA A 456 9.35 -9.30 3.26
CA ALA A 456 9.40 -10.14 2.06
C ALA A 456 8.05 -10.23 1.34
N MET A 457 6.93 -10.18 2.09
CA MET A 457 5.59 -10.22 1.53
C MET A 457 5.13 -8.85 1.03
N ALA A 458 5.44 -7.79 1.77
CA ALA A 458 4.96 -6.44 1.47
C ALA A 458 5.59 -5.86 0.19
N ILE A 459 6.91 -6.02 0.01
CA ILE A 459 7.62 -5.36 -1.09
C ILE A 459 7.11 -5.79 -2.48
N PRO A 460 6.95 -7.08 -2.80
CA PRO A 460 6.39 -7.50 -4.08
C PRO A 460 4.96 -7.01 -4.31
N ILE A 461 4.13 -6.90 -3.27
CA ILE A 461 2.76 -6.37 -3.38
C ILE A 461 2.80 -4.89 -3.80
N LEU A 462 3.66 -4.10 -3.16
CA LEU A 462 3.80 -2.67 -3.45
C LEU A 462 4.37 -2.43 -4.85
N GLU A 463 5.44 -3.14 -5.19
CA GLU A 463 6.13 -3.01 -6.48
C GLU A 463 5.25 -3.48 -7.64
N LEU A 464 4.64 -4.66 -7.53
CA LEU A 464 3.76 -5.19 -8.57
C LEU A 464 2.50 -4.35 -8.72
N GLY A 465 1.91 -3.90 -7.60
CA GLY A 465 0.73 -3.06 -7.60
C GLY A 465 0.97 -1.73 -8.29
N LEU A 466 2.06 -1.05 -7.93
CA LEU A 466 2.44 0.21 -8.56
C LEU A 466 2.76 0.02 -10.04
N LEU A 467 3.53 -1.02 -10.39
CA LEU A 467 3.90 -1.31 -11.77
C LEU A 467 2.67 -1.53 -12.66
N ASN A 468 1.69 -2.31 -12.21
CA ASN A 468 0.45 -2.55 -12.97
C ASN A 468 -0.33 -1.24 -13.20
N LEU A 469 -0.48 -0.41 -12.17
CA LEU A 469 -1.23 0.85 -12.27
C LEU A 469 -0.58 1.86 -13.22
N LEU A 470 0.76 1.91 -13.25
CA LEU A 470 1.50 2.84 -14.10
C LEU A 470 1.65 2.32 -15.54
N TYR A 471 1.78 1.00 -15.72
CA TYR A 471 1.87 0.40 -17.04
C TYR A 471 0.55 0.57 -17.82
N PHE A 472 -0.58 0.15 -17.23
CA PHE A 472 -1.86 0.07 -17.94
C PHE A 472 -2.64 1.39 -18.03
N PHE A 473 -2.40 2.33 -17.11
CA PHE A 473 -3.24 3.52 -16.98
C PHE A 473 -2.44 4.81 -16.89
N ASP A 474 -3.02 5.87 -17.46
CA ASP A 474 -2.75 7.24 -17.09
C ASP A 474 -3.79 7.71 -16.07
N TRP A 475 -3.42 8.69 -15.25
CA TRP A 475 -4.22 9.11 -14.10
C TRP A 475 -4.49 10.61 -14.13
N ARG A 476 -5.71 11.00 -13.76
CA ARG A 476 -6.09 12.40 -13.55
C ARG A 476 -6.99 12.56 -12.33
N LEU A 477 -7.08 13.78 -11.83
CA LEU A 477 -8.09 14.16 -10.84
C LEU A 477 -9.48 14.24 -11.49
N PRO A 478 -10.57 13.95 -10.74
CA PRO A 478 -11.93 14.24 -11.18
C PRO A 478 -12.11 15.73 -11.52
N ASP A 479 -12.98 16.04 -12.48
CA ASP A 479 -13.08 17.39 -13.08
C ASP A 479 -13.39 18.51 -12.05
N GLY A 480 -14.03 18.19 -10.91
CA GLY A 480 -14.29 19.14 -9.81
C GLY A 480 -13.20 19.24 -8.74
N MET A 481 -12.11 18.48 -8.85
CA MET A 481 -11.01 18.43 -7.87
C MET A 481 -9.68 18.97 -8.42
N ILE A 482 -9.63 19.32 -9.72
CA ILE A 482 -8.40 19.78 -10.37
C ILE A 482 -7.84 21.03 -9.68
N ASP A 483 -8.69 22.04 -9.44
CA ASP A 483 -8.28 23.31 -8.84
C ASP A 483 -7.88 23.18 -7.36
N GLN A 484 -8.38 22.14 -6.68
CA GLN A 484 -8.09 21.88 -5.26
C GLN A 484 -6.80 21.07 -5.08
N GLY A 485 -6.33 20.41 -6.14
CA GLY A 485 -5.21 19.49 -6.07
C GLY A 485 -5.50 18.23 -5.24
N VAL A 486 -4.46 17.45 -4.95
CA VAL A 486 -4.57 16.26 -4.10
C VAL A 486 -4.58 16.69 -2.63
N ASP A 487 -5.65 16.38 -1.90
CA ASP A 487 -5.71 16.60 -0.44
C ASP A 487 -4.65 15.73 0.26
N MET A 488 -3.71 16.32 1.00
CA MET A 488 -2.63 15.63 1.70
C MET A 488 -2.85 15.57 3.23
N GLU A 489 -4.05 15.85 3.72
CA GLU A 489 -4.36 15.72 5.15
C GLU A 489 -4.21 14.27 5.64
N GLU A 490 -3.58 14.13 6.81
CA GLU A 490 -3.33 12.86 7.49
C GLU A 490 -4.35 12.62 8.61
N ASN A 491 -4.64 11.35 8.87
CA ASN A 491 -5.42 10.91 10.02
C ASN A 491 -4.89 9.59 10.56
N GLY A 492 -5.05 9.36 11.86
CA GLY A 492 -4.60 8.16 12.54
C GLY A 492 -3.80 8.44 13.81
N THR A 493 -3.38 7.36 14.47
CA THR A 493 -2.62 7.44 15.72
C THR A 493 -1.38 6.54 15.68
N ILE A 494 -1.60 5.24 15.44
CA ILE A 494 -0.52 4.25 15.33
C ILE A 494 -0.19 4.07 13.86
N SER A 495 -1.20 3.72 13.05
CA SER A 495 -1.16 3.74 11.59
C SER A 495 -1.68 5.10 11.09
N VAL A 496 -0.90 5.79 10.27
CA VAL A 496 -1.23 7.11 9.72
C VAL A 496 -1.43 7.00 8.22
N GLY A 497 -2.63 7.35 7.76
CA GLY A 497 -3.01 7.35 6.35
C GLY A 497 -3.64 8.68 5.93
N LYS A 498 -4.07 8.76 4.68
CA LYS A 498 -4.85 9.91 4.20
C LYS A 498 -6.17 10.01 4.98
N LYS A 499 -6.52 11.24 5.36
CA LYS A 499 -7.79 11.53 6.03
C LYS A 499 -8.99 11.35 5.11
N ARG A 500 -8.84 11.71 3.84
CA ARG A 500 -9.88 11.56 2.81
C ARG A 500 -9.49 10.47 1.80
N PRO A 501 -10.47 9.70 1.26
CA PRO A 501 -10.20 8.73 0.21
C PRO A 501 -9.56 9.37 -1.02
N LEU A 502 -8.64 8.63 -1.67
CA LEU A 502 -8.02 9.06 -2.92
C LEU A 502 -8.89 8.65 -4.12
N LEU A 503 -9.56 9.63 -4.73
CA LEU A 503 -10.40 9.45 -5.91
C LEU A 503 -9.65 9.90 -7.16
N LEU A 504 -9.36 8.99 -8.09
CA LEU A 504 -8.70 9.29 -9.37
C LEU A 504 -9.49 8.71 -10.55
N VAL A 505 -9.37 9.34 -11.72
CA VAL A 505 -9.97 8.82 -12.97
C VAL A 505 -8.86 8.16 -13.80
N PRO A 506 -8.92 6.84 -14.02
CA PRO A 506 -7.99 6.14 -14.90
C PRO A 506 -8.31 6.42 -16.37
N ARG A 507 -7.28 6.40 -17.22
CA ARG A 507 -7.39 6.45 -18.68
C ARG A 507 -6.56 5.32 -19.26
N ILE A 508 -7.14 4.60 -20.22
CA ILE A 508 -6.39 3.56 -20.95
C ILE A 508 -5.34 4.25 -21.80
N TRP A 509 -4.09 3.88 -21.59
CA TRP A 509 -2.98 4.33 -22.41
C TRP A 509 -3.20 3.88 -23.86
N THR A 510 -3.34 4.84 -24.78
CA THR A 510 -3.54 4.58 -26.21
C THR A 510 -2.42 5.24 -26.99
N ILE A 511 -1.43 4.44 -27.41
CA ILE A 511 -0.40 4.89 -28.35
C ILE A 511 -0.84 4.61 -29.78
N ILE A 512 -0.78 5.63 -30.63
CA ILE A 512 -0.81 5.49 -32.09
C ILE A 512 0.58 5.85 -32.62
N GLN A 513 1.32 4.86 -33.15
CA GLN A 513 2.67 5.05 -33.73
C GLN A 513 3.69 5.81 -32.84
N GLY A 514 3.65 5.63 -31.53
CA GLY A 514 4.55 6.30 -30.58
C GLY A 514 4.07 7.67 -30.09
N TYR A 515 2.90 8.13 -30.52
CA TYR A 515 2.28 9.37 -30.06
C TYR A 515 1.20 9.10 -29.01
N ASP A 516 1.23 9.87 -27.92
CA ASP A 516 0.15 9.93 -26.93
C ASP A 516 -1.04 10.69 -27.53
N VAL A 517 -2.15 10.00 -27.76
CA VAL A 517 -3.37 10.62 -28.29
C VAL A 517 -4.35 10.90 -27.15
N PRO A 518 -4.67 12.17 -26.84
CA PRO A 518 -5.59 12.49 -25.75
C PRO A 518 -6.98 11.85 -25.96
N ALA A 519 -7.66 11.54 -24.86
CA ALA A 519 -9.04 11.07 -24.90
C ALA A 519 -9.96 12.10 -25.60
N LYS A 520 -10.92 11.61 -26.39
CA LYS A 520 -11.85 12.41 -27.23
C LYS A 520 -11.20 13.15 -28.41
N THR A 521 -9.95 12.85 -28.75
CA THR A 521 -9.34 13.34 -29.99
C THR A 521 -10.01 12.68 -31.18
N GLN A 522 -10.48 13.47 -32.14
CA GLN A 522 -10.96 12.96 -33.41
C GLN A 522 -9.75 12.54 -34.25
N ILE A 523 -9.69 11.26 -34.62
CA ILE A 523 -8.62 10.72 -35.46
C ILE A 523 -9.18 10.57 -36.87
N PHE A 524 -8.53 11.22 -37.83
CA PHE A 524 -8.81 11.03 -39.25
C PHE A 524 -7.76 10.09 -39.85
N ILE A 525 -8.23 9.00 -40.45
CA ILE A 525 -7.36 8.10 -41.22
C ILE A 525 -7.37 8.60 -42.66
N ASN A 526 -6.22 9.09 -43.13
CA ASN A 526 -6.06 9.56 -44.50
C ASN A 526 -5.85 8.36 -45.44
N ALA A 527 -6.95 7.70 -45.81
CA ALA A 527 -6.93 6.55 -46.73
C ALA A 527 -6.35 6.91 -48.11
N TYR A 528 -6.53 8.15 -48.56
CA TYR A 528 -5.96 8.65 -49.82
C TYR A 528 -4.43 8.61 -49.80
N ALA A 529 -3.81 9.10 -48.73
CA ALA A 529 -2.36 9.07 -48.56
C ALA A 529 -1.82 7.64 -48.44
N ILE A 530 -2.51 6.77 -47.70
CA ILE A 530 -2.12 5.35 -47.54
C ILE A 530 -2.11 4.62 -48.89
N ALA A 531 -3.15 4.82 -49.71
CA ALA A 531 -3.26 4.22 -51.04
C ALA A 531 -2.25 4.77 -52.06
N ARG A 532 -1.48 5.82 -51.70
CA ARG A 532 -0.49 6.48 -52.55
C ARG A 532 0.91 6.51 -51.97
N ASP A 533 1.14 5.82 -50.85
CA ASP A 533 2.45 5.81 -50.21
C ASP A 533 3.47 5.08 -51.12
N PRO A 534 4.52 5.77 -51.61
CA PRO A 534 5.52 5.19 -52.50
C PRO A 534 6.28 4.01 -51.88
N LYS A 535 6.22 3.86 -50.55
CA LYS A 535 6.78 2.71 -49.83
C LYS A 535 6.07 1.40 -50.19
N TYR A 536 4.78 1.46 -50.49
CA TYR A 536 3.94 0.29 -50.75
C TYR A 536 3.48 0.20 -52.21
N TRP A 537 3.42 1.33 -52.90
CA TRP A 537 2.88 1.43 -54.26
C TRP A 537 3.90 1.99 -55.23
N GLU A 538 4.32 1.17 -56.20
CA GLU A 538 5.09 1.67 -57.35
C GLU A 538 4.18 2.53 -58.22
N LYS A 539 4.64 3.75 -58.55
CA LYS A 539 3.90 4.75 -59.34
C LYS A 539 2.43 4.88 -58.90
N PRO A 540 2.20 5.43 -57.69
CA PRO A 540 0.88 5.40 -57.04
C PRO A 540 -0.21 6.16 -57.79
N ASP A 541 0.16 7.16 -58.61
CA ASP A 541 -0.78 8.01 -59.33
C ASP A 541 -1.10 7.50 -60.76
N GLU A 542 -0.38 6.48 -61.25
CA GLU A 542 -0.71 5.84 -62.52
C GLU A 542 -1.84 4.82 -62.33
N PHE A 543 -2.92 4.96 -63.12
CA PHE A 543 -3.95 3.95 -63.21
C PHE A 543 -3.37 2.68 -63.85
N ASN A 544 -2.99 1.73 -63.01
CA ASN A 544 -2.42 0.46 -63.41
C ASN A 544 -3.13 -0.66 -62.65
N PRO A 545 -4.10 -1.36 -63.26
CA PRO A 545 -4.82 -2.48 -62.62
C PRO A 545 -3.94 -3.72 -62.45
N ASP A 546 -2.89 -3.89 -63.25
CA ASP A 546 -2.03 -5.08 -63.23
C ASP A 546 -1.28 -5.25 -61.89
N ARG A 547 -1.16 -4.16 -61.12
CA ARG A 547 -0.56 -4.19 -59.76
C ARG A 547 -1.26 -5.14 -58.79
N PHE A 548 -2.49 -5.58 -59.11
CA PHE A 548 -3.29 -6.47 -58.28
C PHE A 548 -3.31 -7.93 -58.76
N LEU A 549 -2.66 -8.27 -59.88
CA LEU A 549 -2.69 -9.62 -60.46
C LEU A 549 -1.98 -10.67 -59.58
N ASP A 550 -0.86 -10.30 -58.96
CA ASP A 550 -0.02 -11.22 -58.15
C ASP A 550 0.04 -10.82 -56.66
N CYS A 551 -0.84 -9.92 -56.20
CA CYS A 551 -0.75 -9.34 -54.87
C CYS A 551 -1.60 -10.09 -53.83
N SER A 552 -1.13 -10.10 -52.58
CA SER A 552 -1.88 -10.63 -51.42
C SER A 552 -2.75 -9.57 -50.73
N ILE A 553 -3.03 -8.45 -51.42
CA ILE A 553 -3.74 -7.29 -50.89
C ILE A 553 -5.23 -7.51 -51.13
N ASP A 554 -5.99 -7.61 -50.05
CA ASP A 554 -7.46 -7.79 -50.05
C ASP A 554 -8.13 -6.46 -49.70
N TYR A 555 -9.23 -6.15 -50.37
CA TYR A 555 -10.14 -5.02 -50.10
C TYR A 555 -10.64 -4.98 -48.63
N LYS A 556 -10.52 -6.09 -47.90
CA LYS A 556 -10.82 -6.20 -46.46
C LYS A 556 -9.85 -5.45 -45.54
N GLY A 557 -8.76 -4.90 -46.06
CA GLY A 557 -7.86 -4.05 -45.27
C GLY A 557 -7.12 -4.79 -44.16
N LEU A 558 -6.77 -6.07 -44.38
CA LEU A 558 -6.10 -6.92 -43.38
C LEU A 558 -4.65 -6.53 -43.13
N LYS A 559 -3.98 -5.97 -44.14
CA LYS A 559 -2.58 -5.55 -44.09
C LYS A 559 -2.39 -4.02 -44.13
N PHE A 560 -3.50 -3.29 -44.20
CA PHE A 560 -3.59 -1.82 -44.10
C PHE A 560 -2.93 -1.00 -45.22
N GLU A 561 -2.34 -1.61 -46.25
CA GLU A 561 -1.80 -0.87 -47.42
C GLU A 561 -2.93 -0.33 -48.32
N LEU A 562 -4.11 -0.96 -48.28
CA LEU A 562 -5.33 -0.54 -48.97
C LEU A 562 -6.54 -0.74 -48.06
N ILE A 563 -7.29 0.34 -47.77
CA ILE A 563 -8.46 0.31 -46.86
C ILE A 563 -9.67 1.06 -47.43
N PRO A 564 -10.16 0.71 -48.63
CA PRO A 564 -11.17 1.49 -49.35
C PRO A 564 -12.53 1.48 -48.64
N PHE A 565 -12.76 0.46 -47.81
CA PHE A 565 -13.97 0.27 -47.01
C PHE A 565 -13.70 0.34 -45.49
N GLY A 566 -12.55 0.88 -45.09
CA GLY A 566 -12.08 0.80 -43.70
C GLY A 566 -11.56 -0.60 -43.33
N SER A 567 -11.37 -0.84 -42.03
CA SER A 567 -10.88 -2.13 -41.50
C SER A 567 -11.35 -2.37 -40.06
N GLY A 568 -11.19 -3.60 -39.57
CA GLY A 568 -11.51 -4.01 -38.20
C GLY A 568 -13.01 -3.95 -37.85
N ARG A 569 -13.33 -3.62 -36.58
CA ARG A 569 -14.72 -3.61 -36.05
C ARG A 569 -15.64 -2.56 -36.69
N ARG A 570 -15.09 -1.66 -37.52
CA ARG A 570 -15.82 -0.58 -38.19
C ARG A 570 -15.68 -0.65 -39.72
N ILE A 571 -15.27 -1.79 -40.28
CA ILE A 571 -15.28 -2.00 -41.73
C ILE A 571 -16.70 -1.79 -42.29
N CYS A 572 -16.80 -1.21 -43.49
CA CYS A 572 -18.07 -0.90 -44.13
C CYS A 572 -18.93 -2.15 -44.26
N PRO A 573 -20.13 -2.20 -43.67
CA PRO A 573 -21.00 -3.37 -43.78
C PRO A 573 -21.50 -3.59 -45.22
N GLY A 574 -21.52 -2.53 -46.05
CA GLY A 574 -21.92 -2.60 -47.45
C GLY A 574 -20.82 -2.98 -48.44
N MET A 575 -19.60 -3.30 -47.97
CA MET A 575 -18.45 -3.60 -48.83
C MET A 575 -18.75 -4.68 -49.87
N ALA A 576 -19.30 -5.82 -49.44
CA ALA A 576 -19.59 -6.94 -50.35
C ALA A 576 -20.58 -6.52 -51.45
N THR A 577 -21.65 -5.84 -51.08
CA THR A 577 -22.65 -5.34 -52.03
C THR A 577 -22.06 -4.31 -52.99
N ALA A 578 -21.25 -3.36 -52.50
CA ALA A 578 -20.62 -2.36 -53.33
C ALA A 578 -19.67 -2.99 -54.37
N ILE A 579 -18.84 -3.94 -53.95
CA ILE A 579 -17.94 -4.68 -54.84
C ILE A 579 -18.74 -5.42 -55.91
N SER A 580 -19.76 -6.20 -55.52
CA SER A 580 -20.58 -6.94 -56.48
C SER A 580 -21.28 -6.04 -57.48
N ILE A 581 -21.81 -4.87 -57.06
CA ILE A 581 -22.44 -3.91 -57.97
C ILE A 581 -21.41 -3.33 -58.95
N MET A 582 -20.23 -2.96 -58.47
CA MET A 582 -19.17 -2.42 -59.34
C MET A 582 -18.69 -3.45 -60.35
N GLU A 583 -18.40 -4.68 -59.92
CA GLU A 583 -17.94 -5.76 -60.80
C GLU A 583 -18.99 -6.11 -61.86
N LEU A 584 -20.25 -6.30 -61.46
CA LEU A 584 -21.33 -6.56 -62.42
C LEU A 584 -21.54 -5.39 -63.37
N GLY A 585 -21.51 -4.15 -62.87
CA GLY A 585 -21.65 -2.95 -63.68
C GLY A 585 -20.53 -2.86 -64.72
N LEU A 586 -19.27 -2.94 -64.29
CA LEU A 586 -18.10 -2.92 -65.16
C LEU A 586 -18.12 -4.05 -66.18
N LEU A 587 -18.44 -5.28 -65.78
CA LEU A 587 -18.48 -6.42 -66.69
C LEU A 587 -19.54 -6.23 -67.78
N ASN A 588 -20.73 -5.71 -67.44
CA ASN A 588 -21.73 -5.39 -68.46
C ASN A 588 -21.29 -4.24 -69.37
N LEU A 589 -20.73 -3.17 -68.80
CA LEU A 589 -20.29 -2.01 -69.59
C LEU A 589 -19.15 -2.38 -70.55
N LEU A 590 -18.20 -3.21 -70.11
CA LEU A 590 -17.05 -3.63 -70.93
C LEU A 590 -17.42 -4.74 -71.93
N TYR A 591 -18.40 -5.59 -71.63
CA TYR A 591 -18.81 -6.66 -72.53
C TYR A 591 -19.72 -6.17 -73.66
N PHE A 592 -20.63 -5.23 -73.37
CA PHE A 592 -21.66 -4.81 -74.32
C PHE A 592 -21.34 -3.52 -75.09
N PHE A 593 -20.34 -2.75 -74.66
CA PHE A 593 -20.04 -1.44 -75.25
C PHE A 593 -18.55 -1.28 -75.52
N ASP A 594 -18.22 -0.80 -76.73
CA ASP A 594 -16.90 -0.26 -77.04
C ASP A 594 -16.88 1.23 -76.73
N TRP A 595 -15.96 1.63 -75.87
CA TRP A 595 -15.85 3.00 -75.38
C TRP A 595 -14.79 3.76 -76.18
N GLY A 596 -15.19 4.85 -76.82
CA GLY A 596 -14.28 5.80 -77.45
C GLY A 596 -14.26 7.12 -76.69
N LEU A 597 -13.15 7.85 -76.76
CA LEU A 597 -13.18 9.27 -76.41
C LEU A 597 -14.01 10.00 -77.47
N PRO A 598 -14.83 10.98 -77.10
CA PRO A 598 -15.49 11.83 -78.08
C PRO A 598 -14.41 12.45 -78.99
N GLU A 599 -14.65 12.43 -80.31
CA GLU A 599 -13.83 13.19 -81.25
C GLU A 599 -13.84 14.64 -80.77
N LYS A 600 -12.65 15.25 -80.64
CA LYS A 600 -12.51 16.63 -80.19
C LYS A 600 -13.18 17.56 -81.20
N ASP A 601 -14.45 17.88 -80.99
CA ASP A 601 -14.99 19.13 -81.50
C ASP A 601 -14.31 20.26 -80.72
N GLU A 602 -13.71 21.18 -81.46
CA GLU A 602 -13.05 22.36 -80.94
C GLU A 602 -14.02 23.19 -80.10
N GLY A 603 -13.70 23.35 -78.82
CA GLY A 603 -14.26 24.39 -77.97
C GLY A 603 -15.30 23.91 -76.96
N GLU A 604 -14.81 23.42 -75.82
CA GLU A 604 -15.21 23.97 -74.52
C GLU A 604 -14.11 23.60 -73.51
N GLU A 605 -13.50 24.61 -72.90
CA GLU A 605 -12.63 24.45 -71.75
C GLU A 605 -13.39 23.65 -70.69
N ILE A 606 -12.95 22.41 -70.45
CA ILE A 606 -13.30 21.71 -69.22
C ILE A 606 -12.63 22.52 -68.10
N LEU A 607 -13.40 23.41 -67.48
CA LEU A 607 -13.03 24.10 -66.25
C LEU A 607 -12.73 23.02 -65.20
N THR A 608 -11.46 22.67 -65.04
CA THR A 608 -10.98 21.97 -63.86
C THR A 608 -11.06 22.95 -62.70
N GLY A 609 -12.23 22.97 -62.05
CA GLY A 609 -12.48 23.79 -60.88
C GLY A 609 -11.50 23.46 -59.77
N ASN A 610 -10.70 24.48 -59.41
CA ASN A 610 -9.89 24.64 -58.20
C ASN A 610 -8.79 23.61 -57.94
N GLU A 611 -7.59 23.97 -58.38
CA GLU A 611 -6.32 23.53 -57.79
C GLU A 611 -6.03 24.20 -56.42
N ASP A 612 -6.88 25.11 -55.94
CA ASP A 612 -6.72 25.75 -54.62
C ASP A 612 -7.60 25.09 -53.56
N ALA A 613 -7.28 23.85 -53.18
CA ALA A 613 -7.66 23.29 -51.89
C ALA A 613 -6.77 22.09 -51.52
N LEU A 614 -5.55 22.36 -51.06
CA LEU A 614 -4.84 21.53 -50.09
C LEU A 614 -3.81 22.35 -49.31
#